data_AF-A0A8T6N5T2-F1
#
_entry.id   AF-A0A8T6N5T2-F1
#
_cell.length_a   1.000
_cell.length_b   1.000
_cell.length_c   1.000
_cell.angle_alpha   90.00
_cell.angle_beta   90.00
_cell.angle_gamma   90.00
#
_symmetry.space_group_name_H-M   'P 1'
#
loop_
_entity.id
_entity.type
_entity.pdbx_description
1 polymer ?
#
loop_
_entity_poly.entity_id
_entity_poly.type
_entity_poly.pdbx_seq_one_letter_code
_entity_poly.pdbx_strand_id
1 'polypeptide(L)'
;MEFGQYREWDHDHGLDWHLLDQAEHRALVTYLAELNRLYSRFPSLYQADQEASGFQWLQSSNRDQSIYAWVRSSDAGKDVIAAFNATPTV
;
A
#
# COMPACT_ATOMS: atom_id res chain seq x y z
N MET A 1 -0.70 12.54 4.17
CA MET A 1 -1.51 12.54 5.41
C MET A 1 -2.30 11.25 5.46
N GLU A 2 -2.14 10.51 6.54
CA GLU A 2 -2.59 9.14 6.79
C GLU A 2 -4.10 9.00 7.03
N PHE A 3 -4.79 10.08 7.36
CA PHE A 3 -6.24 10.09 7.55
C PHE A 3 -6.99 10.74 6.37
N GLY A 4 -6.32 11.05 5.26
CA GLY A 4 -6.99 11.51 4.04
C GLY A 4 -7.54 12.94 4.12
N GLN A 5 -6.79 13.87 4.75
CA GLN A 5 -7.16 15.28 4.79
C GLN A 5 -7.48 15.84 3.38
N TYR A 6 -8.59 16.58 3.27
CA TYR A 6 -9.04 17.17 2.01
C TYR A 6 -8.20 18.36 1.56
N ARG A 7 -7.90 19.28 2.49
CA ARG A 7 -7.12 20.48 2.19
C ARG A 7 -5.66 20.09 1.98
N GLU A 8 -5.00 20.80 1.06
CA GLU A 8 -3.54 20.73 0.94
C GLU A 8 -2.87 21.03 2.29
N TRP A 9 -1.68 20.47 2.48
CA TRP A 9 -0.89 20.80 3.66
C TRP A 9 -0.49 22.28 3.60
N ASP A 10 -0.59 22.94 4.74
CA ASP A 10 -0.30 24.34 4.91
C ASP A 10 0.48 24.50 6.22
N HIS A 11 1.72 24.96 6.12
CA HIS A 11 2.61 25.11 7.27
C HIS A 11 2.15 26.16 8.30
N ASP A 12 1.31 27.12 7.89
CA ASP A 12 0.78 28.16 8.77
C ASP A 12 -0.45 27.67 9.57
N HIS A 13 -1.01 26.51 9.21
CA HIS A 13 -2.20 25.96 9.82
C HIS A 13 -1.98 24.54 10.34
N GLY A 14 -2.68 24.19 11.41
CA GLY A 14 -2.72 22.81 11.90
C GLY A 14 -3.37 21.86 10.89
N LEU A 15 -3.13 20.56 11.08
CA LEU A 15 -3.86 19.50 10.39
C LEU A 15 -5.34 19.50 10.80
N ASP A 16 -6.20 19.08 9.88
CA ASP A 16 -7.65 19.05 10.05
C ASP A 16 -8.10 17.83 10.89
N TRP A 17 -7.65 17.77 12.15
CA TRP A 17 -7.87 16.62 13.05
C TRP A 17 -9.35 16.27 13.28
N HIS A 18 -10.24 17.25 13.14
CA HIS A 18 -11.69 17.05 13.23
C HIS A 18 -12.24 16.05 12.19
N LEU A 19 -11.51 15.80 11.10
CA LEU A 19 -11.88 14.78 10.11
C LEU A 19 -11.89 13.37 10.70
N LEU A 20 -11.14 13.10 11.79
CA LEU A 20 -11.15 11.80 12.46
C LEU A 20 -12.50 11.45 13.11
N ASP A 21 -13.40 12.41 13.29
CA ASP A 21 -14.76 12.16 13.77
C ASP A 21 -15.66 11.55 12.68
N GLN A 22 -15.22 11.58 11.42
CA GLN A 22 -15.91 10.96 10.28
C GLN A 22 -15.42 9.52 10.06
N ALA A 23 -16.34 8.63 9.71
CA ALA A 23 -16.09 7.18 9.68
C ALA A 23 -15.06 6.78 8.60
N GLU A 24 -15.14 7.39 7.43
CA GLU A 24 -14.27 7.17 6.27
C GLU A 24 -12.80 7.51 6.56
N HIS A 25 -12.54 8.63 7.22
CA HIS A 25 -11.19 9.04 7.61
C HIS A 25 -10.62 8.11 8.68
N ARG A 26 -11.44 7.67 9.65
CA ARG A 26 -11.04 6.69 10.65
C ARG A 26 -10.79 5.30 10.06
N ALA A 27 -11.56 4.90 9.05
CA ALA A 27 -11.35 3.67 8.31
C ALA A 27 -10.00 3.70 7.58
N LEU A 28 -9.61 4.83 6.99
CA LEU A 28 -8.32 4.98 6.34
C LEU A 28 -7.14 4.85 7.32
N VAL A 29 -7.24 5.46 8.51
CA VAL A 29 -6.23 5.31 9.57
C VAL A 29 -6.10 3.85 10.00
N THR A 30 -7.23 3.16 10.20
CA THR A 30 -7.25 1.74 10.54
C THR A 30 -6.59 0.91 9.44
N TYR A 31 -6.95 1.17 8.18
CA TYR A 31 -6.37 0.51 7.02
C TYR A 31 -4.84 0.68 6.97
N LEU A 32 -4.33 1.89 7.14
CA LEU A 32 -2.88 2.13 7.14
C LEU A 32 -2.17 1.49 8.34
N ALA A 33 -2.81 1.44 9.51
CA ALA A 33 -2.27 0.73 10.67
C ALA A 33 -2.14 -0.77 10.40
N GLU A 34 -3.14 -1.40 9.78
CA GLU A 34 -3.06 -2.81 9.38
C GLU A 34 -2.04 -3.04 8.26
N LEU A 35 -1.98 -2.13 7.28
CA LEU A 35 -0.99 -2.20 6.19
C LEU A 35 0.45 -2.13 6.73
N ASN A 36 0.72 -1.24 7.68
CA ASN A 36 2.03 -1.13 8.32
C ASN A 36 2.37 -2.39 9.13
N ARG A 37 1.41 -3.00 9.83
CA ARG A 37 1.62 -4.28 10.52
C ARG A 37 1.93 -5.40 9.52
N LEU A 38 1.23 -5.45 8.39
CA LEU A 38 1.50 -6.39 7.31
C LEU A 38 2.93 -6.18 6.77
N TYR A 39 3.30 -4.94 6.45
CA TYR A 39 4.64 -4.60 5.98
C TYR A 39 5.74 -5.07 6.94
N SER A 40 5.63 -4.76 8.23
CA SER A 40 6.62 -5.18 9.23
C SER A 40 6.62 -6.70 9.51
N ARG A 41 5.51 -7.40 9.27
CA ARG A 41 5.38 -8.84 9.51
C ARG A 41 6.05 -9.69 8.43
N PHE A 42 6.09 -9.23 7.18
CA PHE A 42 6.60 -10.00 6.05
C PHE A 42 7.91 -9.40 5.53
N PRO A 43 9.08 -9.98 5.86
CA PRO A 43 10.37 -9.43 5.45
C PRO A 43 10.57 -9.35 3.93
N SER A 44 9.86 -10.19 3.18
CA SER A 44 9.85 -10.15 1.71
C SER A 44 9.35 -8.83 1.13
N LEU A 45 8.65 -8.01 1.93
CA LEU A 45 8.20 -6.69 1.51
C LEU A 45 9.25 -5.58 1.64
N TYR A 46 10.39 -5.82 2.31
CA TYR A 46 11.39 -4.78 2.57
C TYR A 46 12.86 -5.20 2.56
N GLN A 47 13.21 -6.46 2.84
CA GLN A 47 14.62 -6.85 3.02
C GLN A 47 15.43 -6.82 1.72
N ALA A 48 14.83 -7.24 0.60
CA ALA A 48 15.50 -7.37 -0.69
C ALA A 48 15.13 -6.24 -1.67
N ASP A 49 14.73 -5.06 -1.18
CA ASP A 49 14.29 -3.93 -2.03
C ASP A 49 15.35 -3.43 -3.02
N GLN A 50 16.63 -3.66 -2.72
CA GLN A 50 17.77 -3.26 -3.57
C GLN A 50 18.31 -4.41 -4.42
N GLU A 51 17.66 -5.57 -4.40
CA GLU A 51 18.11 -6.77 -5.11
C GLU A 51 17.10 -7.16 -6.17
N ALA A 52 17.59 -7.51 -7.37
CA ALA A 52 16.71 -7.97 -8.45
C ALA A 52 15.95 -9.25 -8.08
N SER A 53 16.51 -10.10 -7.20
CA SER A 53 15.88 -11.31 -6.65
C SER A 53 14.67 -11.02 -5.78
N GLY A 54 14.55 -9.82 -5.19
CA GLY A 54 13.46 -9.44 -4.31
C GLY A 54 12.12 -9.17 -5.00
N PHE A 55 12.10 -9.17 -6.34
CA PHE A 55 10.94 -8.83 -7.14
C PHE A 55 10.88 -9.64 -8.44
N GLN A 56 9.71 -10.17 -8.77
CA GLN A 56 9.46 -10.80 -10.07
C GLN A 56 8.05 -10.50 -10.59
N TRP A 57 7.94 -10.02 -11.83
CA TRP A 57 6.63 -9.88 -12.49
C TRP A 57 5.97 -11.24 -12.71
N LEU A 58 4.69 -11.34 -12.37
CA LEU A 58 3.79 -12.43 -12.78
C LEU A 58 2.88 -11.98 -13.94
N GLN A 59 2.44 -10.73 -13.90
CA GLN A 59 1.62 -10.10 -14.93
C GLN A 59 1.95 -8.60 -14.99
N SER A 60 2.47 -8.13 -16.12
CA SER A 60 2.86 -6.74 -16.36
C SER A 60 2.26 -6.12 -17.62
N SER A 61 1.61 -6.93 -18.48
CA SER A 61 1.15 -6.52 -19.81
C SER A 61 -0.37 -6.46 -19.96
N ASN A 62 -1.14 -6.77 -18.92
CA ASN A 62 -2.61 -6.68 -18.93
C ASN A 62 -3.11 -5.23 -18.77
N ARG A 63 -2.71 -4.39 -19.74
CA ARG A 63 -3.04 -2.96 -19.78
C ARG A 63 -4.54 -2.73 -19.92
N ASP A 64 -5.21 -3.53 -20.75
CA ASP A 64 -6.64 -3.33 -21.07
C ASP A 64 -7.54 -3.47 -19.85
N GLN A 65 -7.16 -4.34 -18.90
CA GLN A 65 -7.87 -4.50 -17.63
C GLN A 65 -7.20 -3.75 -16.46
N SER A 66 -6.05 -3.12 -16.72
CA SER A 66 -5.19 -2.49 -15.70
C SER A 66 -4.90 -3.39 -14.50
N ILE A 67 -4.58 -4.66 -14.78
CA ILE A 67 -4.23 -5.67 -13.78
C ILE A 67 -2.71 -5.85 -13.75
N TYR A 68 -2.16 -5.81 -12.55
CA TYR A 68 -0.73 -6.01 -12.29
C TYR A 68 -0.56 -7.09 -11.22
N ALA A 69 0.39 -8.00 -11.41
CA ALA A 69 0.74 -8.98 -10.37
C ALA A 69 2.23 -9.26 -10.35
N TRP A 70 2.79 -9.43 -9.15
CA TRP A 70 4.20 -9.71 -8.94
C TRP A 70 4.42 -10.50 -7.64
N VAL A 71 5.59 -11.13 -7.54
CA VAL A 71 6.09 -11.76 -6.33
C VAL A 71 7.08 -10.82 -5.66
N ARG A 72 7.01 -10.75 -4.33
CA ARG A 72 8.03 -10.18 -3.45
C ARG A 72 8.67 -11.30 -2.65
N SER A 73 9.99 -11.36 -2.66
CA SER A 73 10.79 -12.43 -2.05
C SER A 73 11.92 -11.86 -1.20
N SER A 74 12.45 -12.67 -0.29
CA SER A 74 13.63 -12.37 0.52
C SER A 74 14.27 -13.68 0.98
N ASP A 75 15.54 -13.63 1.39
CA ASP A 75 16.25 -14.80 1.94
C ASP A 75 15.61 -15.31 3.25
N ALA A 76 14.93 -14.42 3.99
CA ALA A 76 14.16 -14.77 5.17
C ALA A 76 12.68 -14.45 4.95
N GLY A 77 11.82 -15.46 4.97
CA GLY A 77 10.37 -15.27 4.92
C GLY A 77 9.66 -16.14 3.88
N LYS A 78 8.36 -15.91 3.74
CA LYS A 78 7.55 -16.51 2.68
C LYS A 78 7.32 -15.46 1.61
N ASP A 79 7.34 -15.90 0.36
CA ASP A 79 6.96 -15.07 -0.78
C ASP A 79 5.57 -14.45 -0.57
N VAL A 80 5.44 -13.19 -1.00
CA VAL A 80 4.18 -12.47 -1.06
C VAL A 80 3.81 -12.25 -2.51
N ILE A 81 2.66 -12.77 -2.92
CA ILE A 81 2.06 -12.45 -4.22
C ILE A 81 1.18 -11.21 -4.04
N ALA A 82 1.53 -10.14 -4.73
CA ALA A 82 0.70 -8.94 -4.82
C ALA A 82 -0.05 -8.93 -6.15
N ALA A 83 -1.36 -8.68 -6.10
CA ALA A 83 -2.21 -8.50 -7.26
C ALA A 83 -3.01 -7.21 -7.11
N PHE A 84 -2.99 -6.37 -8.13
CA PHE A 84 -3.60 -5.05 -8.13
C PHE A 84 -4.54 -4.92 -9.32
N ASN A 85 -5.80 -4.55 -9.05
CA ASN A 85 -6.78 -4.14 -10.06
C ASN A 85 -6.96 -2.63 -9.94
N ALA A 86 -6.53 -1.88 -10.96
CA ALA A 86 -6.61 -0.41 -10.97
C ALA A 86 -7.91 0.13 -11.59
N THR A 87 -8.95 -0.72 -11.72
CA THR A 87 -10.28 -0.32 -12.21
C THR A 87 -11.38 -0.83 -11.26
N PRO A 88 -12.56 -0.19 -11.24
CA PRO A 88 -13.69 -0.65 -10.44
C PRO A 88 -14.50 -1.77 -11.11
N THR A 89 -14.09 -2.24 -12.30
CA THR A 89 -14.81 -3.31 -13.01
C THR A 89 -14.47 -4.67 -12.39
N VAL A 90 -15.51 -5.44 -12.08
CA VAL A 90 -15.44 -6.80 -11.50
C VAL A 90 -16.06 -7.79 -12.48
#